data_AF-A0A846BWX8-F1
#
_entry.id   AF-A0A846BWX8-F1
#
_cell.length_a   1.000
_cell.length_b   1.000
_cell.length_c   1.000
_cell.angle_alpha   90.00
_cell.angle_beta   90.00
_cell.angle_gamma   90.00
#
_symmetry.space_group_name_H-M   'P 1'
#
loop_
_entity.id
_entity.type
_entity.pdbx_description
1 polymer ?
#
loop_
_entity_poly.entity_id
_entity_poly.type
_entity_poly.pdbx_seq_one_letter_code
_entity_poly.pdbx_strand_id
1 'polypeptide(L)'
;MDDREFILGFLAFRLTSYQDYQDYQEGNRDSFLSEALFKSNKLKDEELSTIEIDFNKAMIAAWDIFDNQAFRKIHKTNKRKQPLNKSLFETWSVSLSYLSDVQIEALKNNKQKLIHFFINYMDTDKEFMASISQAANKVKYRFSTIEKIIQEVLS
;
A
#
# COMPACT_ATOMS: atom_id res chain seq x y z
N MET A 1 9.60 -10.91 13.15
CA MET A 1 9.75 -11.69 11.90
C MET A 1 8.86 -11.08 10.83
N ASP A 2 7.61 -10.76 11.16
CA ASP A 2 6.65 -10.13 10.23
C ASP A 2 7.02 -8.72 9.75
N ASP A 3 7.60 -7.86 10.60
CA ASP A 3 7.94 -6.48 10.22
C ASP A 3 8.90 -6.41 9.03
N ARG A 4 9.85 -7.36 8.96
CA ARG A 4 10.80 -7.47 7.85
C ARG A 4 10.09 -7.83 6.54
N GLU A 5 9.06 -8.66 6.61
CA GLU A 5 8.28 -9.05 5.44
C GLU A 5 7.39 -7.90 4.94
N PHE A 6 6.85 -7.07 5.84
CA PHE A 6 6.15 -5.85 5.46
C PHE A 6 7.06 -4.89 4.69
N ILE A 7 8.23 -4.58 5.26
CA ILE A 7 9.20 -3.68 4.62
C ILE A 7 9.68 -4.27 3.29
N LEU A 8 9.96 -5.58 3.24
CA LEU A 8 10.36 -6.25 2.00
C LEU A 8 9.25 -6.24 0.95
N GLY A 9 7.97 -6.35 1.35
CA GLY A 9 6.83 -6.19 0.46
C GLY A 9 6.75 -4.79 -0.15
N PHE A 10 6.93 -3.74 0.66
CA PHE A 10 7.05 -2.37 0.16
C PHE A 10 8.20 -2.23 -0.83
N LEU A 11 9.41 -2.68 -0.46
CA LEU A 11 10.60 -2.59 -1.30
C LEU A 11 10.39 -3.32 -2.63
N ALA A 12 9.79 -4.50 -2.60
CA ALA A 12 9.50 -5.27 -3.81
C ALA A 12 8.57 -4.52 -4.77
N PHE A 13 7.50 -3.90 -4.27
CA PHE A 13 6.60 -3.09 -5.09
C PHE A 13 7.15 -1.70 -5.45
N ARG A 14 8.21 -1.22 -4.77
CA ARG A 14 8.97 -0.04 -5.20
C ARG A 14 9.95 -0.33 -6.31
N LEU A 15 10.53 -1.54 -6.35
CA LEU A 15 11.51 -1.96 -7.34
C LEU A 15 10.90 -2.64 -8.56
N THR A 16 9.69 -3.18 -8.43
CA THR A 16 8.96 -3.85 -9.50
C THR A 16 7.52 -3.33 -9.51
N SER A 17 7.07 -2.84 -10.66
CA SER A 17 5.70 -2.33 -10.79
C SER A 17 4.68 -3.41 -10.49
N TYR A 18 3.59 -3.04 -9.80
CA TYR A 18 2.48 -3.95 -9.56
C TYR A 18 1.77 -4.38 -10.86
N GLN A 19 1.99 -3.66 -11.97
CA GLN A 19 1.48 -4.03 -13.30
C GLN A 19 2.20 -5.27 -13.85
N ASP A 20 3.49 -5.40 -13.55
CA ASP A 20 4.36 -6.50 -13.99
C ASP A 20 4.23 -7.73 -13.07
N TYR A 21 3.44 -7.61 -11.98
CA TYR A 21 3.24 -8.69 -11.02
C TYR A 21 2.54 -9.92 -11.64
N GLN A 22 1.82 -9.78 -12.76
CA GLN A 22 1.19 -10.93 -13.43
C GLN A 22 2.20 -11.95 -13.96
N ASP A 23 3.44 -11.55 -14.27
CA ASP A 23 4.49 -12.45 -14.72
C ASP A 23 5.03 -13.34 -13.58
N TYR A 24 4.73 -12.98 -12.32
CA TYR A 24 5.04 -13.76 -11.12
C TYR A 24 3.93 -14.73 -10.73
N GLN A 25 2.87 -14.88 -11.52
CA GLN A 25 1.80 -15.86 -11.21
C GLN A 25 2.31 -17.31 -11.27
N GLU A 26 3.39 -17.59 -12.01
CA GLU A 26 4.11 -18.87 -11.97
C GLU A 26 5.14 -18.95 -10.83
N GLY A 27 5.69 -17.80 -10.39
CA GLY A 27 6.67 -17.67 -9.32
C GLY A 27 6.06 -17.08 -8.06
N ASN A 28 5.54 -17.94 -7.17
CA ASN A 28 4.98 -17.64 -5.84
C ASN A 28 5.59 -16.39 -5.15
N ARG A 29 4.83 -15.67 -4.30
CA ARG A 29 5.21 -14.44 -3.55
C ARG A 29 6.66 -14.44 -3.03
N ASP A 30 7.15 -15.58 -2.54
CA ASP A 30 8.53 -15.70 -2.04
C ASP A 30 9.59 -15.40 -3.11
N SER A 31 9.33 -15.77 -4.36
CA SER A 31 10.20 -15.47 -5.52
C SER A 31 10.23 -13.97 -5.80
N PHE A 32 9.05 -13.32 -5.74
CA PHE A 32 8.93 -11.86 -5.89
C PHE A 32 9.72 -11.11 -4.80
N LEU A 33 9.61 -11.54 -3.54
CA LEU A 33 10.37 -10.96 -2.42
C LEU A 33 11.88 -11.26 -2.55
N SER A 34 12.25 -12.46 -3.01
CA SER A 34 13.65 -12.85 -3.21
C SER A 34 14.31 -12.04 -4.32
N GLU A 35 13.59 -11.78 -5.41
CA GLU A 35 14.07 -10.91 -6.48
C GLU A 35 14.27 -9.47 -6.01
N ALA A 36 13.38 -8.96 -5.17
CA ALA A 36 13.54 -7.64 -4.58
C ALA A 36 14.82 -7.53 -3.75
N LEU A 37 15.18 -8.56 -2.96
CA LEU A 37 16.45 -8.61 -2.24
C LEU A 37 17.65 -8.63 -3.21
N PHE A 38 17.55 -9.39 -4.29
CA PHE A 38 18.61 -9.43 -5.30
C PHE A 38 18.78 -8.07 -6.01
N LYS A 39 17.68 -7.40 -6.35
CA LYS A 39 17.68 -6.05 -6.93
C LYS A 39 18.24 -5.04 -5.93
N SER A 40 17.85 -5.09 -4.66
CA SER A 40 18.30 -4.15 -3.64
C SER A 40 19.81 -4.20 -3.42
N ASN A 41 20.42 -5.38 -3.51
CA ASN A 41 21.87 -5.55 -3.42
C ASN A 41 22.65 -4.90 -4.58
N LYS A 42 21.97 -4.51 -5.65
CA LYS A 42 22.57 -3.85 -6.83
C LYS A 42 22.30 -2.35 -6.89
N LEU A 43 21.48 -1.82 -5.99
CA LEU A 43 21.19 -0.39 -5.92
C LEU A 43 22.41 0.37 -5.41
N LYS A 44 22.56 1.60 -5.89
CA LYS A 44 23.50 2.55 -5.27
C LYS A 44 22.93 3.03 -3.95
N ASP A 45 23.82 3.45 -3.05
CA ASP A 45 23.43 4.00 -1.74
C ASP A 45 22.46 5.19 -1.86
N GLU A 46 22.62 6.02 -2.89
CA GLU A 46 21.72 7.15 -3.18
C GLU A 46 20.29 6.71 -3.54
N GLU A 47 20.15 5.63 -4.31
CA GLU A 47 18.85 5.06 -4.70
C GLU A 47 18.16 4.44 -3.48
N LEU A 48 18.93 3.71 -2.67
CA LEU A 48 18.44 3.10 -1.43
C LEU A 48 17.98 4.17 -0.43
N SER A 49 18.77 5.23 -0.27
CA SER A 49 18.45 6.38 0.58
C SER A 49 17.16 7.07 0.12
N THR A 50 16.97 7.23 -1.20
CA THR A 50 15.74 7.79 -1.76
C THR A 50 14.52 6.93 -1.41
N ILE A 51 14.62 5.61 -1.56
CA ILE A 51 13.55 4.67 -1.20
C ILE A 51 13.24 4.73 0.30
N GLU A 52 14.26 4.86 1.15
CA GLU A 52 14.09 4.99 2.60
C GLU A 52 13.37 6.30 2.97
N ILE A 53 13.74 7.42 2.36
CA ILE A 53 13.06 8.72 2.56
C ILE A 53 11.59 8.61 2.16
N ASP A 54 11.33 8.05 0.98
CA ASP A 54 9.98 7.84 0.45
C ASP A 54 9.14 6.92 1.35
N PHE A 55 9.75 5.86 1.89
CA PHE A 55 9.11 4.96 2.84
C PHE A 55 8.71 5.68 4.12
N ASN A 56 9.64 6.42 4.73
CA ASN A 56 9.39 7.16 5.97
C ASN A 56 8.28 8.19 5.78
N LYS A 57 8.31 8.93 4.66
CA LYS A 57 7.23 9.85 4.26
C LYS A 57 5.88 9.14 4.19
N ALA A 58 5.80 7.98 3.55
CA ALA A 58 4.57 7.19 3.45
C ALA A 58 4.06 6.70 4.81
N MET A 59 4.95 6.29 5.70
CA MET A 59 4.59 5.82 7.05
C MET A 59 3.99 6.95 7.90
N ILE A 60 4.62 8.13 7.88
CA ILE A 60 4.13 9.31 8.59
C ILE A 60 2.78 9.74 8.02
N ALA A 61 2.65 9.82 6.69
CA ALA A 61 1.40 10.17 6.04
C ALA A 61 0.26 9.20 6.39
N ALA A 62 0.53 7.89 6.37
CA ALA A 62 -0.46 6.87 6.73
C ALA A 62 -0.92 7.03 8.19
N TRP A 63 -0.01 7.34 9.11
CA TRP A 63 -0.36 7.64 10.50
C TRP A 63 -1.20 8.92 10.64
N ASP A 64 -0.80 10.01 10.02
CA ASP A 64 -1.51 11.30 10.12
C ASP A 64 -2.95 11.21 9.58
N ILE A 65 -3.13 10.39 8.53
CA ILE A 65 -4.41 10.18 7.86
C ILE A 65 -5.28 9.19 8.65
N PHE A 66 -4.78 7.98 8.93
CA PHE A 66 -5.58 6.86 9.43
C PHE A 66 -5.41 6.60 10.94
N ASP A 67 -4.44 7.23 11.58
CA ASP A 67 -4.06 7.03 12.99
C ASP A 67 -3.94 5.52 13.30
N ASN A 68 -4.61 5.05 14.33
CA ASN A 68 -4.59 3.68 14.79
C ASN A 68 -5.17 2.67 13.79
N GLN A 69 -5.84 3.14 12.73
CA GLN A 69 -6.44 2.32 11.69
C GLN A 69 -5.53 2.15 10.46
N ALA A 70 -4.31 2.72 10.46
CA ALA A 70 -3.37 2.56 9.36
C ALA A 70 -3.15 1.07 9.03
N PHE A 71 -3.27 0.75 7.72
CA PHE A 71 -3.09 -0.58 7.15
C PHE A 71 -4.03 -1.66 7.70
N ARG A 72 -5.20 -1.27 8.20
CA ARG A 72 -6.24 -2.17 8.73
C ARG A 72 -7.50 -2.04 7.91
N LYS A 73 -8.31 -3.09 7.93
CA LYS A 73 -9.65 -3.07 7.34
C LYS A 73 -10.57 -2.16 8.16
N ILE A 74 -11.19 -1.19 7.50
CA ILE A 74 -12.13 -0.25 8.12
C ILE A 74 -13.49 -0.47 7.48
N HIS A 75 -14.52 -0.67 8.31
CA HIS A 75 -15.90 -0.85 7.89
C HIS A 75 -16.77 0.12 8.69
N LYS A 76 -17.89 0.58 8.13
CA LYS A 76 -18.80 1.51 8.83
C LYS A 76 -19.34 0.95 10.15
N THR A 77 -19.55 -0.36 10.20
CA THR A 77 -20.13 -1.07 11.36
C THR A 77 -19.08 -1.61 12.33
N ASN A 78 -17.78 -1.52 11.99
CA ASN A 78 -16.74 -2.11 12.82
C ASN A 78 -16.54 -1.33 14.11
N LYS A 79 -16.91 -1.97 15.23
CA LYS A 79 -16.63 -1.46 16.58
C LYS A 79 -15.26 -1.89 17.11
N ARG A 80 -14.60 -2.86 16.47
CA ARG A 80 -13.31 -3.44 16.90
C ARG A 80 -12.20 -3.16 15.89
N LYS A 81 -11.01 -2.82 16.42
CA LYS A 81 -9.77 -2.68 15.65
C LYS A 81 -9.38 -4.02 15.00
N GLN A 82 -9.29 -4.01 13.67
CA GLN A 82 -8.90 -5.18 12.87
C GLN A 82 -7.38 -5.40 12.93
N PRO A 83 -6.85 -6.61 12.70
CA PRO A 83 -5.41 -6.85 12.60
C PRO A 83 -4.79 -6.07 11.42
N LEU A 84 -3.46 -5.89 11.46
CA LEU A 84 -2.72 -5.33 10.32
C LEU A 84 -2.89 -6.25 9.11
N ASN A 85 -3.03 -5.64 7.94
CA ASN A 85 -3.23 -6.36 6.70
C ASN A 85 -2.06 -6.08 5.74
N LYS A 86 -1.32 -7.14 5.38
CA LYS A 86 -0.15 -7.06 4.48
C LYS A 86 -0.48 -6.41 3.14
N SER A 87 -1.60 -6.80 2.52
CA SER A 87 -2.04 -6.22 1.25
C SER A 87 -2.31 -4.72 1.35
N LEU A 88 -3.00 -4.28 2.41
CA LEU A 88 -3.25 -2.85 2.65
C LEU A 88 -1.98 -2.09 3.00
N PHE A 89 -1.05 -2.70 3.74
CA PHE A 89 0.26 -2.10 3.97
C PHE A 89 0.98 -1.86 2.66
N GLU A 90 1.17 -2.91 1.85
CA GLU A 90 1.88 -2.83 0.57
C GLU A 90 1.26 -1.76 -0.33
N THR A 91 -0.06 -1.79 -0.51
CA THR A 91 -0.71 -0.84 -1.40
C THR A 91 -0.66 0.59 -0.89
N TRP A 92 -1.06 0.86 0.36
CA TRP A 92 -1.04 2.23 0.87
C TRP A 92 0.37 2.79 0.99
N SER A 93 1.33 2.02 1.48
CA SER A 93 2.72 2.48 1.64
C SER A 93 3.34 2.86 0.31
N VAL A 94 3.19 2.02 -0.71
CA VAL A 94 3.72 2.28 -2.05
C VAL A 94 3.00 3.46 -2.70
N SER A 95 1.66 3.48 -2.70
CA SER A 95 0.90 4.58 -3.32
C SER A 95 1.19 5.94 -2.66
N LEU A 96 1.30 6.00 -1.33
CA LEU A 96 1.66 7.24 -0.62
C LEU A 96 3.11 7.66 -0.86
N SER A 97 4.03 6.69 -1.03
CA SER A 97 5.44 7.00 -1.25
C SER A 97 5.70 7.76 -2.57
N TYR A 98 4.87 7.54 -3.59
CA TYR A 98 4.96 8.22 -4.88
C TYR A 98 4.37 9.63 -4.89
N LEU A 99 3.67 10.05 -3.83
CA LEU A 99 3.08 11.38 -3.78
C LEU A 99 4.10 12.45 -3.37
N SER A 100 3.93 13.64 -3.93
CA SER A 100 4.64 14.85 -3.49
C SER A 100 4.14 15.31 -2.12
N ASP A 101 4.96 16.09 -1.41
CA ASP A 101 4.59 16.64 -0.09
C ASP A 101 3.30 17.47 -0.15
N VAL A 102 3.10 18.23 -1.24
CA VAL A 102 1.87 19.02 -1.47
C VAL A 102 0.64 18.11 -1.57
N GLN A 103 0.75 16.98 -2.27
CA GLN A 103 -0.35 16.01 -2.37
C GLN A 103 -0.60 15.31 -1.03
N ILE A 104 0.44 14.97 -0.27
CA ILE A 104 0.30 14.39 1.06
C ILE A 104 -0.43 15.35 2.01
N GLU A 105 -0.05 16.63 2.02
CA GLU A 105 -0.75 17.64 2.84
C GLU A 105 -2.20 17.85 2.39
N ALA A 106 -2.48 17.81 1.09
CA ALA A 106 -3.86 17.83 0.59
C ALA A 106 -4.67 16.63 1.07
N LEU A 107 -4.09 15.41 1.07
CA LEU A 107 -4.74 14.21 1.61
C LEU A 107 -4.98 14.32 3.11
N LYS A 108 -4.03 14.85 3.88
CA LYS A 108 -4.15 15.05 5.33
C LYS A 108 -5.29 16.01 5.66
N ASN A 109 -5.36 17.13 4.95
CA ASN A 109 -6.44 18.11 5.10
C ASN A 109 -7.81 17.53 4.73
N ASN A 110 -7.85 16.57 3.79
CA ASN A 110 -9.07 15.91 3.33
C ASN A 110 -9.24 14.48 3.88
N LYS A 111 -8.58 14.14 5.01
CA LYS A 111 -8.53 12.75 5.49
C LYS A 111 -9.89 12.12 5.76
N GLN A 112 -10.89 12.90 6.20
CA GLN A 112 -12.24 12.39 6.41
C GLN A 112 -12.89 11.93 5.09
N LYS A 113 -12.68 12.68 3.99
CA LYS A 113 -13.16 12.31 2.65
C LYS A 113 -12.46 11.04 2.15
N LEU A 114 -11.14 10.97 2.33
CA LEU A 114 -10.36 9.78 1.95
C LEU A 114 -10.82 8.53 2.70
N ILE A 115 -10.97 8.61 4.02
CA ILE A 115 -11.45 7.50 4.85
C ILE A 115 -12.88 7.11 4.46
N HIS A 116 -13.74 8.08 4.15
CA HIS A 116 -15.09 7.81 3.70
C HIS A 116 -15.12 7.00 2.40
N PHE A 117 -14.35 7.41 1.39
CA PHE A 117 -14.23 6.64 0.14
C PHE A 117 -13.64 5.26 0.38
N PHE A 118 -12.60 5.16 1.20
CA PHE A 118 -12.00 3.87 1.54
C PHE A 118 -13.02 2.93 2.20
N ILE A 119 -13.80 3.40 3.19
CA ILE A 119 -14.87 2.62 3.82
C ILE A 119 -15.94 2.23 2.79
N ASN A 120 -16.31 3.12 1.88
CA ASN A 120 -17.29 2.81 0.85
C ASN A 120 -16.81 1.65 -0.05
N TYR A 121 -15.58 1.69 -0.57
CA TYR A 121 -15.01 0.56 -1.32
C TYR A 121 -14.93 -0.71 -0.47
N MET A 122 -14.52 -0.62 0.80
CA MET A 122 -14.49 -1.75 1.73
C MET A 122 -15.87 -2.40 1.93
N ASP A 123 -16.94 -1.61 1.98
CA ASP A 123 -18.29 -2.10 2.27
C ASP A 123 -19.06 -2.54 1.02
N THR A 124 -18.79 -1.94 -0.15
CA THR A 124 -19.59 -2.17 -1.38
C THR A 124 -18.86 -2.97 -2.46
N ASP A 125 -17.53 -2.93 -2.50
CA ASP A 125 -16.74 -3.58 -3.56
C ASP A 125 -16.22 -4.95 -3.10
N LYS A 126 -16.94 -6.00 -3.51
CA LYS A 126 -16.60 -7.40 -3.20
C LYS A 126 -15.26 -7.82 -3.80
N GLU A 127 -14.88 -7.28 -4.95
CA GLU A 127 -13.61 -7.61 -5.60
C GLU A 127 -12.44 -6.99 -4.84
N PHE A 128 -12.59 -5.73 -4.43
CA PHE A 128 -11.60 -5.06 -3.58
C PHE A 128 -11.43 -5.84 -2.27
N MET A 129 -12.53 -6.19 -1.61
CA MET A 129 -12.49 -6.99 -0.38
C MET A 129 -11.78 -8.34 -0.55
N ALA A 130 -12.02 -9.04 -1.66
CA ALA A 130 -11.32 -10.28 -1.96
C ALA A 130 -9.81 -10.06 -2.16
N SER A 131 -9.43 -8.98 -2.87
CA SER A 131 -8.04 -8.64 -3.20
C SER A 131 -7.16 -8.32 -2.00
N ILE A 132 -7.76 -7.88 -0.88
CA ILE A 132 -7.05 -7.61 0.38
C ILE A 132 -7.21 -8.72 1.42
N SER A 133 -7.94 -9.80 1.14
CA SER A 133 -8.25 -10.85 2.13
C SER A 133 -7.57 -12.18 1.88
N GLN A 134 -7.55 -12.65 0.62
CA GLN A 134 -7.15 -14.02 0.30
C GLN A 134 -6.37 -14.14 -1.01
N ALA A 135 -6.41 -13.14 -1.88
CA ALA A 135 -6.01 -13.26 -3.27
C ALA A 135 -4.65 -12.62 -3.56
N ALA A 136 -3.58 -13.44 -3.60
CA ALA A 136 -2.30 -13.05 -4.21
C ALA A 136 -2.45 -12.72 -5.71
N ASN A 137 -3.56 -13.09 -6.35
CA ASN A 137 -3.80 -12.89 -7.77
C ASN A 137 -4.55 -11.60 -8.15
N LYS A 138 -4.94 -10.77 -7.18
CA LYS A 138 -5.67 -9.50 -7.43
C LYS A 138 -4.85 -8.26 -7.05
N VAL A 139 -3.52 -8.34 -7.13
CA VAL A 139 -2.60 -7.23 -6.81
C VAL A 139 -2.93 -5.98 -7.62
N LYS A 140 -3.08 -6.11 -8.95
CA LYS A 140 -3.42 -4.98 -9.82
C LYS A 140 -4.71 -4.27 -9.38
N TYR A 141 -5.73 -5.05 -9.00
CA TYR A 141 -7.02 -4.52 -8.57
C TYR A 141 -6.89 -3.67 -7.30
N ARG A 142 -6.29 -4.21 -6.22
CA ARG A 142 -6.13 -3.46 -4.95
C ARG A 142 -5.35 -2.16 -5.15
N PHE A 143 -4.28 -2.20 -5.96
CA PHE A 143 -3.48 -1.01 -6.27
C PHE A 143 -4.30 0.03 -7.03
N SER A 144 -4.96 -0.37 -8.12
CA SER A 144 -5.79 0.55 -8.89
C SER A 144 -6.93 1.17 -8.08
N THR A 145 -7.54 0.41 -7.16
CA THR A 145 -8.62 0.93 -6.31
C THR A 145 -8.11 1.96 -5.32
N ILE A 146 -6.98 1.72 -4.65
CA ILE A 146 -6.39 2.69 -3.72
C ILE A 146 -5.90 3.94 -4.45
N GLU A 147 -5.25 3.79 -5.60
CA GLU A 147 -4.84 4.93 -6.43
C GLU A 147 -6.04 5.76 -6.87
N LYS A 148 -7.13 5.11 -7.28
CA LYS A 148 -8.38 5.80 -7.62
C LYS A 148 -8.95 6.58 -6.42
N ILE A 149 -8.99 5.97 -5.23
CA ILE A 149 -9.44 6.65 -4.00
C ILE A 149 -8.60 7.91 -3.73
N ILE A 150 -7.28 7.82 -3.88
CA ILE A 150 -6.37 8.97 -3.71
C ILE A 150 -6.69 10.06 -4.74
N GLN A 151 -6.83 9.69 -6.03
CA GLN A 151 -7.12 10.65 -7.09
C GLN A 151 -8.46 11.36 -6.91
N GLU A 152 -9.51 10.65 -6.46
CA GLU A 152 -10.83 11.24 -6.16
C GLU A 152 -10.78 12.29 -5.02
N VAL A 153 -9.76 12.24 -4.16
CA VAL A 153 -9.55 13.23 -3.09
C VAL A 153 -8.69 14.40 -3.54
N LEU A 154 -7.72 14.15 -4.43
CA LEU A 154 -6.79 15.17 -4.94
C LEU A 154 -7.32 15.97 -6.12
N SER A 155 -8.38 15.49 -6.79
CA SER A 155 -9.12 16.20 -7.83
C SER A 155 -10.10 17.21 -7.23
#